data_AF-A0A947VD86-F1
#
_entry.id   AF-A0A947VD86-F1
#
_cell.length_a   1.000
_cell.length_b   1.000
_cell.length_c   1.000
_cell.angle_alpha   90.00
_cell.angle_beta   90.00
_cell.angle_gamma   90.00
#
_symmetry.space_group_name_H-M   'P 1'
#
loop_
_entity.id
_entity.type
_entity.pdbx_description
1 polymer ?
#
loop_
_entity_poly.entity_id
_entity_poly.type
_entity_poly.pdbx_seq_one_letter_code
_entity_poly.pdbx_strand_id
1 'polypeptide(L)'
;MKPYIPELSEQRMVRRAPNRAIDFGPDSDYIFDCLKDVEASFGLQGFPGLAPEHIPARALIKQLIVWWRTLEPADALQQAAYTRLPGTIRLIDTISEWWTERAGKAHRD
;
A
#
# COMPACT_ATOMS: atom_id res chain seq x y z
N MET A 1 -17.18 -5.41 5.98
CA MET A 1 -16.42 -5.33 4.70
C MET A 1 -17.38 -5.59 3.56
N LYS A 2 -17.45 -4.66 2.59
CA LYS A 2 -18.30 -4.82 1.40
C LYS A 2 -17.64 -5.71 0.33
N PRO A 3 -18.43 -6.38 -0.54
CA PRO A 3 -17.88 -7.13 -1.67
C PRO A 3 -17.02 -6.24 -2.58
N TYR A 4 -15.91 -6.77 -3.08
CA TYR A 4 -14.95 -6.03 -3.89
C TYR A 4 -14.52 -6.83 -5.11
N ILE A 5 -14.66 -6.21 -6.29
CA ILE A 5 -14.10 -6.66 -7.56
C ILE A 5 -13.02 -5.65 -7.97
N PRO A 6 -11.76 -6.09 -8.17
CA PRO A 6 -10.67 -5.19 -8.52
C PRO A 6 -10.83 -4.51 -9.87
N GLU A 7 -10.61 -3.20 -9.89
CA GLU A 7 -10.56 -2.41 -11.13
C GLU A 7 -9.25 -2.67 -11.89
N LEU A 8 -9.27 -2.51 -13.22
CA LEU A 8 -8.07 -2.71 -14.05
C LEU A 8 -6.91 -1.78 -13.66
N SER A 9 -7.21 -0.56 -13.23
CA SER A 9 -6.23 0.41 -12.70
C SER A 9 -5.51 -0.16 -11.48
N GLU A 10 -6.26 -0.65 -10.49
CA GLU A 10 -5.75 -1.26 -9.27
C GLU A 10 -4.89 -2.50 -9.56
N GLN A 11 -5.35 -3.37 -10.47
CA GLN A 11 -4.59 -4.54 -10.90
C GLN A 11 -3.24 -4.15 -11.55
N ARG A 12 -3.21 -3.07 -12.35
CA ARG A 12 -1.98 -2.56 -12.96
C ARG A 12 -1.01 -2.01 -11.92
N MET A 13 -1.50 -1.27 -10.92
CA MET A 13 -0.68 -0.77 -9.81
C MET A 13 -0.02 -1.92 -9.04
N VAL A 14 -0.81 -2.93 -8.64
CA VAL A 14 -0.31 -4.12 -7.93
C VAL A 14 0.72 -4.86 -8.78
N ARG A 15 0.49 -5.02 -10.09
CA ARG A 15 1.43 -5.71 -10.98
C ARG A 15 2.75 -4.93 -11.15
N ARG A 16 2.70 -3.60 -11.17
CA ARG A 16 3.89 -2.75 -11.28
C ARG A 16 4.75 -2.82 -10.02
N ALA A 17 4.11 -2.93 -8.85
CA ALA A 17 4.82 -3.01 -7.58
C ALA A 17 5.79 -4.22 -7.51
N PRO A 18 7.05 -4.00 -7.05
CA PRO A 18 8.02 -5.06 -6.84
C PRO A 18 7.52 -6.13 -5.87
N ASN A 19 7.80 -7.40 -6.18
CA ASN A 19 7.49 -8.54 -5.30
C ASN A 19 8.59 -8.77 -4.24
N ARG A 20 9.09 -7.68 -3.66
CA ARG A 20 10.11 -7.66 -2.61
C ARG A 20 9.94 -6.38 -1.81
N ALA A 21 10.53 -6.33 -0.62
CA ALA A 21 10.68 -5.08 0.09
C ALA A 21 11.54 -4.12 -0.74
N ILE A 22 11.19 -2.84 -0.69
CA ILE A 22 11.93 -1.76 -1.34
C ILE A 22 12.11 -0.62 -0.34
N ASP A 23 13.12 0.18 -0.59
CA ASP A 23 13.28 1.45 0.11
C ASP A 23 12.28 2.47 -0.45
N PHE A 24 11.39 2.97 0.41
CA PHE A 24 10.48 4.07 0.10
C PHE A 24 11.12 5.45 0.38
N GLY A 25 12.34 5.48 0.90
CA GLY A 25 13.08 6.70 1.18
C GLY A 25 12.35 7.58 2.21
N PRO A 26 12.30 8.90 2.00
CA PRO A 26 11.64 9.85 2.91
C PRO A 26 10.14 9.58 3.13
N ASP A 27 9.49 8.86 2.22
CA ASP A 27 8.05 8.58 2.28
C ASP A 27 7.71 7.37 3.18
N SER A 28 8.73 6.64 3.66
CA SER A 28 8.57 5.42 4.46
C SER A 28 7.70 5.64 5.70
N ASP A 29 7.99 6.67 6.48
CA ASP A 29 7.28 6.97 7.72
C ASP A 29 5.79 7.23 7.44
N TYR A 30 5.50 8.06 6.43
CA TYR A 30 4.12 8.35 6.05
C TYR A 30 3.33 7.09 5.63
N ILE A 31 3.97 6.21 4.85
CA ILE A 31 3.36 4.97 4.37
C ILE A 31 3.09 4.01 5.53
N PHE A 32 4.07 3.80 6.41
CA PHE A 32 3.95 2.85 7.50
C PHE A 32 3.10 3.37 8.67
N ASP A 33 3.04 4.68 8.88
CA ASP A 33 2.08 5.28 9.81
C ASP A 33 0.65 5.15 9.29
N CYS A 34 0.43 5.28 7.98
CA CYS A 34 -0.89 5.00 7.40
C CYS A 34 -1.32 3.53 7.61
N LEU A 35 -0.40 2.58 7.42
CA LEU A 35 -0.64 1.16 7.71
C LEU A 35 -1.02 0.96 9.19
N LYS A 36 -0.22 1.47 10.11
CA LYS A 36 -0.45 1.36 11.57
C LYS A 36 -1.75 2.01 12.00
N ASP A 37 -2.07 3.20 11.48
CA ASP A 37 -3.29 3.92 11.84
C ASP A 37 -4.55 3.17 11.39
N VAL A 38 -4.52 2.57 10.20
CA VAL A 38 -5.64 1.76 9.70
C VAL A 38 -5.77 0.48 10.51
N GLU A 39 -4.66 -0.19 10.82
CA GLU A 39 -4.65 -1.37 11.69
C GLU A 39 -5.23 -1.07 13.06
N ALA A 40 -4.78 0.00 13.72
CA ALA A 40 -5.25 0.40 15.04
C ALA A 40 -6.72 0.84 15.03
N SER A 41 -7.13 1.68 14.06
CA SER A 41 -8.49 2.26 14.03
C SER A 41 -9.56 1.24 13.67
N PHE A 42 -9.24 0.24 12.85
CA PHE A 42 -10.18 -0.80 12.43
C PHE A 42 -10.00 -2.13 13.17
N GLY A 43 -9.02 -2.25 14.08
CA GLY A 43 -8.72 -3.50 14.78
C GLY A 43 -8.26 -4.62 13.84
N LEU A 44 -7.45 -4.27 12.84
CA LEU A 44 -6.96 -5.18 11.80
C LEU A 44 -5.47 -5.45 11.96
N GLN A 45 -5.00 -6.53 11.33
CA GLN A 45 -3.59 -6.80 11.17
C GLN A 45 -3.34 -7.26 9.74
N GLY A 46 -2.68 -6.41 8.94
CA GLY A 46 -2.40 -6.68 7.53
C GLY A 46 -1.26 -7.67 7.32
N PHE A 47 -0.24 -7.63 8.19
CA PHE A 47 0.99 -8.40 8.02
C PHE A 47 1.47 -9.00 9.34
N PRO A 48 0.81 -10.06 9.85
CA PRO A 48 1.18 -10.68 11.12
C PRO A 48 2.60 -11.26 11.07
N GLY A 49 3.42 -10.90 12.06
CA GLY A 49 4.79 -11.41 12.20
C GLY A 49 5.82 -10.81 11.25
N LEU A 50 5.45 -9.81 10.43
CA LEU A 50 6.37 -9.09 9.56
C LEU A 50 6.60 -7.67 10.07
N ALA A 51 7.87 -7.27 10.18
CA ALA A 51 8.22 -5.88 10.40
C ALA A 51 7.97 -5.07 9.12
N PRO A 52 7.61 -3.78 9.21
CA PRO A 52 7.27 -2.93 8.05
C PRO A 52 8.28 -2.98 6.89
N GLU A 53 9.57 -2.94 7.22
CA GLU A 53 10.70 -2.98 6.28
C GLU A 53 10.84 -4.30 5.51
N HIS A 54 10.17 -5.36 5.95
CA HIS A 54 10.17 -6.67 5.29
C HIS A 54 8.92 -6.90 4.44
N ILE A 55 7.95 -5.99 4.45
CA ILE A 55 6.72 -6.13 3.69
C ILE A 55 7.01 -5.90 2.20
N PRO A 56 6.68 -6.85 1.30
CA PRO A 56 6.82 -6.62 -0.13
C PRO A 56 5.93 -5.46 -0.60
N ALA A 57 6.46 -4.56 -1.42
CA ALA A 57 5.70 -3.40 -1.92
C ALA A 57 4.39 -3.82 -2.62
N ARG A 58 4.44 -4.92 -3.40
CA ARG A 58 3.25 -5.52 -4.02
C ARG A 58 2.20 -5.98 -3.03
N ALA A 59 2.61 -6.59 -1.93
CA ALA A 59 1.70 -7.06 -0.91
C ALA A 59 1.08 -5.87 -0.16
N LEU A 60 1.90 -4.86 0.17
CA LEU A 60 1.48 -3.63 0.82
C LEU A 60 0.40 -2.89 0.01
N ILE A 61 0.70 -2.52 -1.25
CA ILE A 61 -0.27 -1.77 -2.07
C ILE A 61 -1.56 -2.55 -2.30
N LYS A 62 -1.47 -3.88 -2.49
CA LYS A 62 -2.65 -4.74 -2.62
C LYS A 62 -3.52 -4.69 -1.37
N GLN A 63 -2.92 -4.79 -0.19
CA GLN A 63 -3.66 -4.76 1.07
C GLN A 63 -4.34 -3.41 1.31
N LEU A 64 -3.62 -2.30 1.05
CA LEU A 64 -4.19 -0.96 1.17
C LEU A 64 -5.34 -0.72 0.19
N ILE A 65 -5.25 -1.22 -1.06
CA ILE A 65 -6.36 -1.16 -2.02
C ILE A 65 -7.56 -1.96 -1.50
N VAL A 66 -7.35 -3.19 -1.01
CA VAL A 66 -8.44 -4.00 -0.45
C VAL A 66 -9.13 -3.25 0.68
N TRP A 67 -8.37 -2.68 1.61
CA TRP A 67 -8.94 -1.89 2.70
C TRP A 67 -9.68 -0.65 2.21
N TRP A 68 -9.11 0.10 1.27
CA TRP A 68 -9.78 1.27 0.68
C TRP A 68 -11.11 0.89 0.02
N ARG A 69 -11.19 -0.29 -0.58
CA ARG A 69 -12.38 -0.75 -1.30
C ARG A 69 -13.38 -1.48 -0.43
N THR A 70 -13.02 -1.93 0.77
CA THR A 70 -13.88 -2.81 1.58
C THR A 70 -14.22 -2.27 2.97
N LEU A 71 -13.40 -1.37 3.53
CA LEU A 71 -13.66 -0.77 4.83
C LEU A 71 -14.76 0.29 4.75
N GLU A 72 -15.53 0.37 5.83
CA GLU A 72 -16.62 1.31 6.01
C GLU A 72 -16.41 2.00 7.36
N PRO A 73 -15.91 3.24 7.38
CA PRO A 73 -15.67 3.98 8.62
C PRO A 73 -16.98 4.18 9.40
N ALA A 74 -16.98 3.83 10.69
CA ALA A 74 -18.10 4.00 11.59
C ALA A 74 -17.98 5.23 12.51
N ASP A 75 -16.75 5.75 12.67
CA ASP A 75 -16.44 6.89 13.54
C ASP A 75 -15.38 7.82 12.93
N ALA A 76 -15.08 8.91 13.64
CA ALA A 76 -14.14 9.94 13.18
C ALA A 76 -12.68 9.44 13.11
N LEU A 77 -12.27 8.51 13.98
CA LEU A 77 -10.92 7.93 13.97
C LEU A 77 -10.74 7.06 12.73
N GLN A 78 -11.69 6.16 12.48
CA GLN A 78 -11.73 5.33 11.29
C GLN A 78 -11.79 6.17 10.01
N GLN A 79 -12.58 7.26 10.02
CA GLN A 79 -12.67 8.16 8.88
C GLN A 79 -11.32 8.83 8.59
N ALA A 80 -10.62 9.31 9.62
CA ALA A 80 -9.32 9.93 9.47
C ALA A 80 -8.29 8.96 8.87
N ALA A 81 -8.17 7.75 9.40
CA ALA A 81 -7.28 6.72 8.87
C ALA A 81 -7.65 6.31 7.43
N TYR A 82 -8.94 6.09 7.16
CA TYR A 82 -9.44 5.69 5.85
C TYR A 82 -9.13 6.73 4.75
N THR A 83 -9.25 8.03 5.04
CA THR A 83 -8.99 9.09 4.05
C THR A 83 -7.53 9.17 3.59
N ARG A 84 -6.58 8.61 4.34
CA ARG A 84 -5.16 8.55 3.96
C ARG A 84 -4.85 7.46 2.94
N LEU A 85 -5.71 6.44 2.82
CA LEU A 85 -5.47 5.27 1.97
C LEU A 85 -5.22 5.64 0.49
N PRO A 86 -6.05 6.47 -0.19
CA PRO A 86 -5.83 6.79 -1.60
C PRO A 86 -4.48 7.46 -1.88
N GLY A 87 -4.10 8.41 -1.01
CA GLY A 87 -2.81 9.11 -1.13
C GLY A 87 -1.63 8.16 -0.95
N THR A 88 -1.73 7.26 0.02
CA THR A 88 -0.69 6.25 0.31
C THR A 88 -0.54 5.24 -0.84
N ILE A 89 -1.66 4.75 -1.39
CA ILE A 89 -1.67 3.86 -2.55
C ILE A 89 -0.99 4.55 -3.75
N ARG A 90 -1.32 5.81 -4.03
CA ARG A 90 -0.74 6.60 -5.13
C ARG A 90 0.77 6.78 -4.96
N LEU A 91 1.23 7.00 -3.73
CA LEU A 91 2.63 7.18 -3.40
C LEU A 91 3.43 5.89 -3.64
N ILE A 92 2.93 4.75 -3.14
CA ILE A 92 3.55 3.44 -3.36
C ILE A 92 3.59 3.10 -4.86
N ASP A 93 2.52 3.40 -5.61
CA ASP A 93 2.47 3.16 -7.07
C ASP A 93 3.54 3.97 -7.81
N THR A 94 3.68 5.26 -7.46
CA THR A 94 4.69 6.16 -8.05
C THR A 94 6.11 5.68 -7.77
N ILE A 95 6.42 5.32 -6.52
CA ILE A 95 7.74 4.82 -6.13
C ILE A 95 8.03 3.48 -6.81
N SER A 96 7.03 2.60 -6.91
CA SER A 96 7.13 1.31 -7.60
C SER A 96 7.43 1.44 -9.09
N GLU A 97 6.85 2.44 -9.74
CA GLU A 97 7.13 2.76 -11.15
C GLU A 97 8.60 3.15 -11.33
N TRP A 98 9.12 4.05 -10.48
CA TRP A 98 10.51 4.46 -10.51
C TRP A 98 11.49 3.29 -10.32
N TRP A 99 11.19 2.38 -9.38
CA TRP A 99 11.97 1.15 -9.18
C TRP A 99 11.99 0.24 -10.42
N THR A 100 10.85 0.13 -11.10
CA THR A 100 10.72 -0.67 -12.32
C THR A 100 11.54 -0.08 -13.46
N GLU A 101 11.48 1.25 -13.65
CA GLU A 101 12.27 1.96 -14.66
C GLU A 101 13.77 1.81 -14.41
N ARG A 102 14.21 1.92 -13.15
CA ARG A 102 15.62 1.82 -12.79
C ARG A 102 16.16 0.40 -12.98
N ALA A 103 15.38 -0.62 -12.64
CA ALA A 103 15.73 -2.02 -12.91
C ALA A 103 15.80 -2.32 -14.41
N GLY A 104 14.91 -1.73 -15.21
CA GLY A 104 14.92 -1.87 -16.66
C GLY A 104 16.12 -1.20 -17.36
N LYS A 105 16.65 -0.11 -16.79
CA LYS A 105 17.88 0.56 -17.27
C LYS A 105 19.14 -0.23 -16.90
N ALA A 106 19.24 -0.73 -15.67
CA ALA A 106 20.39 -1.52 -15.20
C ALA A 106 20.61 -2.83 -15.98
N HIS A 107 19.60 -3.32 -16.71
CA HIS A 107 19.69 -4.54 -17.51
C HIS A 107 20.13 -4.28 -18.98
N ARG A 108 20.27 -3.00 -19.39
CA ARG A 108 20.65 -2.59 -20.75
C ARG A 108 22.09 -2.08 -20.87
N ASP A 109 22.79 -1.94 -19.75
CA ASP A 109 24.22 -1.60 -19.67
C ASP A 109 25.05 -2.89 -19.44
#